data_AF-A0AAU4E9A8-F1
#
_entry.id   AF-A0AAU4E9A8-F1
#
_cell.length_a   1.000
_cell.length_b   1.000
_cell.length_c   1.000
_cell.angle_alpha   90.00
_cell.angle_beta   90.00
_cell.angle_gamma   90.00
#
_symmetry.space_group_name_H-M   'P 1'
#
loop_
_entity.id
_entity.type
_entity.pdbx_description
1 polymer ?
#
loop_
_entity_poly.entity_id
_entity_poly.type
_entity_poly.pdbx_seq_one_letter_code
_entity_poly.pdbx_strand_id
1 'polypeptide(L)'
;MTAQDRAEALLDILELRKSVSDAVRELSRFGFDGEEDLVTLTPAHVTGLLRGYLSGAFTESDVEVWAEALAGRDDVGLLKGYENLLKQALFELSTPEINEPIGFEMARRWVERFSILP
;
A
#
# COMPACT_ATOMS: atom_id res chain seq x y z
N MET A 1 18.39 10.38 -10.71
CA MET A 1 17.64 9.19 -10.27
C MET A 1 17.02 8.57 -11.51
N THR A 2 17.12 7.26 -11.67
CA THR A 2 16.67 6.52 -12.87
C THR A 2 15.30 5.86 -12.65
N ALA A 3 14.67 5.35 -13.71
CA ALA A 3 13.44 4.55 -13.60
C ALA A 3 13.66 3.27 -12.77
N GLN A 4 14.86 2.68 -12.84
CA GLN A 4 15.19 1.50 -12.05
C GLN A 4 15.33 1.81 -10.55
N ASP A 5 15.94 2.95 -10.19
CA ASP A 5 15.99 3.38 -8.79
C ASP A 5 14.57 3.61 -8.22
N ARG A 6 13.66 4.10 -9.06
CA ARG A 6 12.25 4.34 -8.70
C ARG A 6 11.51 3.02 -8.47
N ALA A 7 11.67 2.07 -9.38
CA ALA A 7 11.08 0.74 -9.25
C ALA A 7 11.55 0.03 -7.96
N GLU A 8 12.84 0.11 -7.62
CA GLU A 8 13.35 -0.47 -6.37
C GLU A 8 12.74 0.20 -5.12
N ALA A 9 12.64 1.54 -5.10
CA ALA A 9 11.99 2.25 -3.99
C ALA A 9 10.50 1.90 -3.84
N LEU A 10 9.80 1.69 -4.96
CA LEU A 10 8.41 1.21 -4.97
C LEU A 10 8.28 -0.23 -4.46
N LEU A 11 9.21 -1.11 -4.83
CA LEU A 11 9.23 -2.48 -4.32
C LEU A 11 9.55 -2.52 -2.82
N ASP A 12 10.44 -1.64 -2.34
CA ASP A 12 10.79 -1.54 -0.92
C ASP A 12 9.56 -1.24 -0.04
N ILE A 13 8.66 -0.35 -0.49
CA ILE A 13 7.41 -0.07 0.22
C ILE A 13 6.35 -1.17 0.00
N LEU A 14 6.17 -1.68 -1.23
CA LEU A 14 5.14 -2.68 -1.53
C LEU A 14 5.39 -4.03 -0.86
N GLU A 15 6.66 -4.46 -0.85
CA GLU A 15 7.08 -5.74 -0.29
C GLU A 15 7.55 -5.62 1.16
N LEU A 16 7.47 -4.43 1.76
CA LEU A 16 7.82 -4.17 3.17
C LEU A 16 9.27 -4.61 3.49
N ARG A 17 10.21 -4.36 2.57
CA ARG A 17 11.63 -4.79 2.67
C ARG A 17 12.42 -4.04 3.76
N LYS A 18 11.87 -2.93 4.25
CA LYS A 18 12.41 -2.07 5.31
C LYS A 18 11.25 -1.43 6.10
N SER A 19 11.57 -0.60 7.10
CA SER A 19 10.53 0.13 7.82
C SER A 19 9.72 1.01 6.88
N VAL A 20 8.41 1.15 7.12
CA VAL A 20 7.54 2.00 6.28
C VAL A 20 8.10 3.42 6.22
N SER A 21 8.53 3.96 7.36
CA SER A 21 9.13 5.30 7.44
C SER A 21 10.38 5.49 6.55
N ASP A 22 11.25 4.48 6.46
CA ASP A 22 12.45 4.56 5.62
C ASP A 22 12.11 4.41 4.15
N ALA A 23 11.21 3.48 3.80
CA ALA A 23 10.75 3.28 2.43
C ALA A 23 10.05 4.54 1.88
N VAL A 24 9.19 5.17 2.67
CA VAL A 24 8.48 6.40 2.30
C VAL A 24 9.47 7.56 2.13
N ARG A 25 10.47 7.69 2.99
CA ARG A 25 11.52 8.72 2.87
C ARG A 25 12.35 8.56 1.60
N GLU A 26 12.60 7.33 1.16
CA GLU A 26 13.28 7.07 -0.09
C GLU A 26 12.37 7.33 -1.29
N LEU A 27 11.12 6.88 -1.22
CA LEU A 27 10.13 7.08 -2.27
C LEU A 27 9.80 8.56 -2.48
N SER A 28 9.82 9.38 -1.43
CA SER A 28 9.56 10.83 -1.50
C SER A 28 10.60 11.60 -2.32
N ARG A 29 11.71 10.97 -2.71
CA ARG A 29 12.70 11.54 -3.63
C ARG A 29 12.23 11.52 -5.08
N PHE A 30 11.18 10.76 -5.36
CA PHE A 30 10.53 10.66 -6.67
C PHE A 30 9.17 11.39 -6.64
N GLY A 31 8.78 12.00 -7.77
CA GLY A 31 7.44 12.56 -7.92
C GLY A 31 6.34 11.48 -7.90
N PHE A 32 5.08 11.88 -7.86
CA PHE A 32 3.92 10.98 -7.98
C PHE A 32 3.63 10.61 -9.44
N ASP A 33 3.81 11.58 -10.35
CA ASP A 33 3.56 11.40 -11.78
C ASP A 33 4.53 10.39 -12.40
N GLY A 34 4.03 9.50 -13.24
CA GLY A 34 4.79 8.51 -13.98
C GLY A 34 4.23 8.34 -15.39
N GLU A 35 5.08 7.96 -16.33
CA GLU A 35 4.64 7.68 -17.71
C GLU A 35 4.11 6.24 -17.87
N GLU A 36 4.53 5.34 -16.99
CA GLU A 36 4.18 3.92 -17.00
C GLU A 36 4.16 3.31 -15.60
N ASP A 37 3.40 2.22 -15.44
CA ASP A 37 3.40 1.39 -14.25
C ASP A 37 4.76 0.68 -14.12
N LEU A 38 5.53 0.98 -13.07
CA LEU A 38 6.83 0.34 -12.82
C LEU A 38 6.71 -0.92 -11.96
N VAL A 39 5.64 -0.99 -11.15
CA VAL A 39 5.32 -2.12 -10.27
C VAL A 39 3.81 -2.33 -10.24
N THR A 40 3.36 -3.47 -9.70
CA THR A 40 1.94 -3.77 -9.55
C THR A 40 1.58 -4.04 -8.09
N LEU A 41 0.65 -3.26 -7.55
CA LEU A 41 0.02 -3.54 -6.27
C LEU A 41 -0.94 -4.73 -6.40
N THR A 42 -0.81 -5.69 -5.50
CA THR A 42 -1.63 -6.91 -5.48
C THR A 42 -2.37 -7.05 -4.14
N PRO A 43 -3.43 -7.86 -4.07
CA PRO A 43 -4.05 -8.26 -2.80
C PRO A 43 -3.06 -8.82 -1.78
N ALA A 44 -2.01 -9.51 -2.24
CA ALA A 44 -0.99 -10.08 -1.35
C ALA A 44 -0.20 -9.00 -0.59
N HIS A 45 0.09 -7.87 -1.23
CA HIS A 45 0.79 -6.76 -0.56
C HIS A 45 -0.07 -6.14 0.54
N VAL A 46 -1.33 -5.83 0.24
CA VAL A 46 -2.28 -5.25 1.22
C VAL A 46 -2.50 -6.22 2.39
N THR A 47 -2.74 -7.51 2.10
CA THR A 47 -2.93 -8.51 3.15
C THR A 47 -1.67 -8.78 3.96
N GLY A 48 -0.48 -8.67 3.37
CA GLY A 48 0.80 -8.76 4.07
C GLY A 48 0.94 -7.66 5.13
N LEU A 49 0.70 -6.41 4.74
CA LEU A 49 0.70 -5.26 5.66
C LEU A 49 -0.33 -5.46 6.78
N LEU A 50 -1.59 -5.76 6.44
CA LEU A 50 -2.67 -5.88 7.42
C LEU A 50 -2.46 -7.04 8.39
N ARG A 51 -1.90 -8.17 7.93
CA ARG A 51 -1.52 -9.28 8.82
C ARG A 51 -0.39 -8.88 9.76
N GLY A 52 0.56 -8.09 9.30
CA GLY A 52 1.61 -7.52 10.16
C GLY A 52 1.05 -6.54 11.19
N TYR A 53 0.08 -5.69 10.82
CA TYR A 53 -0.63 -4.85 11.78
C TYR A 53 -1.37 -5.69 12.83
N LEU A 54 -2.13 -6.71 12.40
CA LEU A 54 -2.85 -7.61 13.29
C LEU A 54 -1.95 -8.41 14.25
N SER A 55 -0.68 -8.64 13.89
CA SER A 55 0.31 -9.29 14.75
C SER A 55 1.11 -8.32 15.62
N GLY A 56 0.90 -7.00 15.47
CA GLY A 56 1.61 -5.94 16.19
C GLY A 56 2.98 -5.57 15.59
N ALA A 57 3.31 -6.06 14.39
CA ALA A 57 4.53 -5.69 13.67
C ALA A 57 4.44 -4.28 13.04
N PHE A 58 3.24 -3.81 12.76
CA PHE A 58 2.97 -2.46 12.26
C PHE A 58 1.98 -1.74 13.16
N THR A 59 2.15 -0.43 13.27
CA THR A 59 1.23 0.47 13.96
C THR A 59 0.11 0.95 13.03
N GLU A 60 -0.90 1.61 13.57
CA GLU A 60 -1.94 2.27 12.78
C GLU A 60 -1.33 3.32 11.82
N SER A 61 -0.36 4.09 12.32
CA SER A 61 0.35 5.10 11.54
C SER A 61 1.18 4.49 10.41
N ASP A 62 1.80 3.32 10.61
CA ASP A 62 2.52 2.63 9.53
C ASP A 62 1.58 2.24 8.40
N VAL A 63 0.37 1.78 8.71
CA VAL A 63 -0.63 1.39 7.71
C VAL A 63 -1.13 2.61 6.93
N GLU A 64 -1.44 3.70 7.64
CA GLU A 64 -1.89 4.96 7.04
C GLU A 64 -0.84 5.53 6.09
N VAL A 65 0.40 5.69 6.57
CA VAL A 65 1.50 6.25 5.80
C VAL A 65 1.84 5.36 4.59
N TRP A 66 1.77 4.03 4.74
CA TRP A 66 1.96 3.11 3.61
C TRP A 66 0.89 3.30 2.53
N ALA A 67 -0.37 3.43 2.93
CA ALA A 67 -1.48 3.60 1.99
C ALA A 67 -1.44 4.97 1.32
N GLU A 68 -1.18 6.04 2.08
CA GLU A 68 -1.05 7.41 1.56
C GLU A 68 0.09 7.50 0.55
N ALA A 69 1.23 6.89 0.86
CA ALA A 69 2.39 6.91 -0.03
C ALA A 69 2.11 6.24 -1.39
N LEU A 70 1.16 5.30 -1.47
CA LEU A 70 0.80 4.58 -2.71
C LEU A 70 -0.46 5.14 -3.39
N ALA A 71 -1.34 5.80 -2.65
CA ALA A 71 -2.59 6.32 -3.16
C ALA A 71 -2.36 7.39 -4.25
N GLY A 72 -3.00 7.21 -5.41
CA GLY A 72 -2.96 8.19 -6.49
C GLY A 72 -1.61 8.30 -7.22
N ARG A 73 -0.70 7.35 -7.02
CA ARG A 73 0.53 7.26 -7.79
C ARG A 73 0.27 6.71 -9.20
N ASP A 74 0.87 7.34 -10.21
CA ASP A 74 0.75 6.93 -11.62
C ASP A 74 1.82 5.90 -12.04
N ASP A 75 2.80 5.62 -11.16
CA ASP A 75 3.87 4.63 -11.38
C ASP A 75 3.60 3.27 -10.70
N VAL A 76 2.42 3.11 -10.10
CA VAL A 76 1.96 1.88 -9.45
C VAL A 76 0.68 1.38 -10.12
N GLY A 77 0.84 0.34 -10.92
CA GLY A 77 -0.29 -0.38 -11.49
C GLY A 77 -1.08 -1.14 -10.43
N LEU A 78 -2.34 -1.46 -10.73
CA LEU A 78 -3.19 -2.28 -9.88
C LEU A 78 -3.44 -3.63 -10.56
N LEU A 79 -3.39 -4.72 -9.79
CA LEU A 79 -3.62 -6.05 -10.34
C LEU A 79 -5.00 -6.14 -11.01
N LYS A 80 -5.00 -6.61 -12.27
CA LYS A 80 -6.20 -6.77 -13.08
C LYS A 80 -7.23 -7.68 -12.40
N GLY A 81 -8.48 -7.25 -12.36
CA GLY A 81 -9.59 -7.93 -11.67
C GLY A 81 -9.76 -7.51 -10.21
N TYR A 82 -8.80 -6.77 -9.64
CA TYR A 82 -8.80 -6.30 -8.26
C TYR A 82 -8.72 -4.77 -8.14
N GLU A 83 -8.69 -4.03 -9.24
CA GLU A 83 -8.39 -2.59 -9.29
C GLU A 83 -9.33 -1.79 -8.39
N ASN A 84 -10.64 -2.05 -8.45
CA ASN A 84 -11.63 -1.34 -7.63
C ASN A 84 -11.46 -1.63 -6.14
N LEU A 85 -11.12 -2.88 -5.78
CA LEU A 85 -10.92 -3.27 -4.39
C LEU A 85 -9.63 -2.70 -3.82
N LEU A 86 -8.55 -2.71 -4.61
CA LEU A 86 -7.27 -2.11 -4.23
C LEU A 86 -7.40 -0.59 -4.07
N LYS A 87 -8.10 0.10 -4.99
CA LYS A 87 -8.41 1.53 -4.85
C LYS A 87 -9.20 1.82 -3.59
N GLN A 88 -10.25 1.02 -3.32
CA GLN A 88 -11.06 1.19 -2.12
C GLN A 88 -10.24 0.95 -0.85
N ALA A 89 -9.39 -0.08 -0.81
CA ALA A 89 -8.52 -0.34 0.33
C ALA A 89 -7.52 0.80 0.56
N LEU A 90 -6.81 1.26 -0.48
CA LEU A 90 -5.90 2.40 -0.37
C LEU A 90 -6.61 3.65 0.11
N PHE A 91 -7.80 3.95 -0.42
CA PHE A 91 -8.59 5.11 0.01
C PHE A 91 -8.96 5.02 1.49
N GLU A 92 -9.58 3.92 1.94
CA GLU A 92 -9.99 3.75 3.34
C GLU A 92 -8.79 3.83 4.30
N LEU A 93 -7.66 3.23 3.93
CA LEU A 93 -6.47 3.18 4.77
C LEU A 93 -5.67 4.50 4.80
N SER A 94 -5.70 5.28 3.73
CA SER A 94 -4.96 6.56 3.62
C SER A 94 -5.74 7.78 4.10
N THR A 95 -7.05 7.65 4.32
CA THR A 95 -7.92 8.78 4.69
C THR A 95 -8.74 8.48 5.96
N PRO A 96 -8.09 8.22 7.10
CA PRO A 96 -8.79 7.92 8.36
C PRO A 96 -9.68 9.06 8.86
N GLU A 97 -9.43 10.30 8.41
CA GLU A 97 -10.24 11.49 8.70
C GLU A 97 -11.58 11.51 7.94
N ILE A 98 -11.64 10.85 6.77
CA ILE A 98 -12.87 10.65 6.00
C ILE A 98 -13.58 9.37 6.43
N ASN A 99 -12.81 8.34 6.74
CA ASN A 99 -13.30 7.02 7.13
C ASN A 99 -13.22 6.87 8.66
N GLU A 100 -12.36 5.98 9.14
CA GLU A 100 -11.99 5.82 10.53
C GLU A 100 -10.53 5.33 10.57
N PRO A 101 -9.77 5.61 11.64
CA PRO A 101 -8.47 4.99 11.84
C PRO A 101 -8.55 3.46 11.72
N ILE A 102 -7.50 2.86 11.14
CA ILE A 102 -7.44 1.40 11.03
C ILE A 102 -7.55 0.75 12.41
N GLY A 103 -8.50 -0.18 12.53
CA GLY A 103 -8.66 -1.03 13.70
C GLY A 103 -8.64 -2.52 13.33
N PHE A 104 -8.60 -3.39 14.35
CA PHE A 104 -8.59 -4.86 14.16
C PHE A 104 -9.73 -5.38 13.27
N GLU A 105 -10.95 -4.84 13.42
CA GLU A 105 -12.12 -5.26 12.63
C GLU A 105 -11.99 -4.87 11.15
N MET A 106 -11.58 -3.64 10.86
CA MET A 106 -11.34 -3.20 9.48
C MET A 106 -10.19 -3.99 8.83
N ALA A 107 -9.08 -4.21 9.55
CA ALA A 107 -7.96 -5.00 9.04
C ALA A 107 -8.40 -6.45 8.70
N ARG A 108 -9.17 -7.10 9.58
CA ARG A 108 -9.73 -8.44 9.31
C ARG A 108 -10.68 -8.45 8.11
N ARG A 109 -11.60 -7.49 8.04
CA ARG A 109 -12.55 -7.34 6.93
C ARG A 109 -11.82 -7.29 5.59
N TRP A 110 -10.74 -6.51 5.49
CA TRP A 110 -9.95 -6.41 4.26
C TRP A 110 -9.17 -7.69 3.95
N VAL A 111 -8.56 -8.33 4.96
CA VAL A 111 -7.88 -9.62 4.78
C VAL A 111 -8.83 -10.69 4.26
N GLU A 112 -10.04 -10.78 4.83
CA GLU A 112 -11.07 -11.71 4.38
C GLU A 112 -11.54 -11.40 2.96
N ARG A 113 -11.83 -10.14 2.65
CA ARG A 113 -12.30 -9.71 1.32
C ARG A 113 -11.31 -10.06 0.21
N PHE A 114 -10.01 -9.99 0.47
CA PHE A 114 -8.97 -10.41 -0.48
C PHE A 114 -8.72 -11.92 -0.51
N SER A 115 -9.13 -12.67 0.51
CA SER A 115 -8.97 -14.14 0.57
C SER A 115 -10.11 -14.90 -0.11
N ILE A 116 -11.25 -14.24 -0.37
CA ILE A 116 -12.46 -14.86 -0.94
C ILE A 116 -12.48 -14.83 -2.48
N LEU A 117 -11.51 -14.14 -3.10
CA LEU A 117 -11.48 -13.94 -4.54
C LEU A 117 -10.56 -14.97 -5.22
N PRO A 118 -10.99 -15.51 -6.38
CA PRO A 118 -10.36 -16.65 -7.04
C PRO A 118 -8.95 -16.36 -7.59
#